data_AF-A0A9D5UY70-F1
#
_entry.id   AF-A0A9D5UY70-F1
#
_cell.length_a   1.000
_cell.length_b   1.000
_cell.length_c   1.000
_cell.angle_alpha   90.00
_cell.angle_beta   90.00
_cell.angle_gamma   90.00
#
_symmetry.space_group_name_H-M   'P 1'
#
loop_
_entity.id
_entity.type
_entity.pdbx_description
1 polymer ?
#
loop_
_entity_poly.entity_id
_entity_poly.type
_entity_poly.pdbx_seq_one_letter_code
_entity_poly.pdbx_strand_id
1 'polypeptide(L)'
;MGVKKIVKKVNDFLGKKWKKQKKRIKEFETILNRLSEKETKVLMRLNRETDPRTIKEMKKKLRLIRVNKEEGIKLCAQVNEGSKK
;
A
#
# COMPACT_ATOMS: atom_id res chain seq x y z
N MET A 1 -24.11 -37.53 -3.50
CA MET A 1 -24.37 -36.12 -3.11
C MET A 1 -23.30 -35.49 -2.17
N GLY A 2 -22.04 -35.95 -2.14
CA GLY A 2 -21.01 -35.42 -1.22
C GLY A 2 -20.10 -34.33 -1.81
N VAL A 3 -19.60 -34.53 -3.03
CA VAL A 3 -18.54 -33.69 -3.62
C VAL A 3 -19.02 -32.28 -3.98
N LYS A 4 -20.22 -32.12 -4.52
CA LYS A 4 -20.77 -30.79 -4.88
C LYS A 4 -20.90 -29.85 -3.68
N LYS A 5 -21.25 -30.35 -2.48
CA LYS A 5 -21.31 -29.52 -1.26
C LYS A 5 -19.92 -29.12 -0.75
N ILE A 6 -18.95 -30.02 -0.85
CA ILE A 6 -17.55 -29.75 -0.48
C ILE A 6 -16.95 -28.70 -1.42
N VAL A 7 -17.11 -28.87 -2.73
CA VAL A 7 -16.68 -27.90 -3.75
C VAL A 7 -17.31 -26.53 -3.48
N LYS A 8 -18.60 -26.47 -3.16
CA LYS A 8 -19.28 -25.21 -2.85
C LYS A 8 -18.72 -24.54 -1.58
N LYS A 9 -18.47 -25.31 -0.51
CA LYS A 9 -17.84 -24.81 0.72
C LYS A 9 -16.40 -24.32 0.48
N VAL A 10 -15.61 -25.04 -0.30
CA VAL A 10 -14.25 -24.63 -0.68
C VAL A 10 -14.31 -23.34 -1.49
N ASN A 11 -15.25 -23.23 -2.44
CA ASN A 11 -15.40 -22.04 -3.26
C ASN A 11 -15.89 -20.82 -2.44
N ASP A 12 -16.79 -21.02 -1.47
CA ASP A 12 -17.19 -19.99 -0.51
C ASP A 12 -16.04 -19.55 0.40
N PHE A 13 -15.20 -20.50 0.84
CA PHE A 13 -14.06 -20.22 1.69
C PHE A 13 -12.94 -19.47 0.95
N LEU A 14 -12.64 -19.89 -0.28
CA LEU A 14 -11.73 -19.22 -1.19
C LEU A 14 -12.27 -17.84 -1.59
N GLY A 15 -13.55 -17.71 -1.90
CA GLY A 15 -14.20 -16.43 -2.23
C GLY A 15 -14.19 -15.43 -1.07
N LYS A 16 -14.39 -15.89 0.18
CA LYS A 16 -14.27 -15.03 1.38
C LYS A 16 -12.83 -14.60 1.63
N LYS A 17 -11.84 -15.49 1.48
CA LYS A 17 -10.41 -15.14 1.60
C LYS A 17 -10.00 -14.15 0.52
N TRP A 18 -10.45 -14.36 -0.72
CA TRP A 18 -10.20 -13.46 -1.85
C TRP A 18 -10.80 -12.07 -1.63
N LYS A 19 -12.05 -11.98 -1.15
CA LYS A 19 -12.66 -10.69 -0.78
C LYS A 19 -11.88 -9.97 0.32
N LYS A 20 -11.40 -10.69 1.34
CA LYS A 20 -10.56 -10.11 2.41
C LYS A 20 -9.21 -9.62 1.88
N GLN A 21 -8.54 -10.40 1.02
CA GLN A 21 -7.29 -10.00 0.37
C GLN A 21 -7.49 -8.78 -0.53
N LYS A 22 -8.57 -8.76 -1.34
CA LYS A 22 -8.92 -7.60 -2.18
C LYS A 22 -9.16 -6.33 -1.35
N LYS A 23 -9.81 -6.45 -0.18
CA LYS A 23 -9.99 -5.32 0.73
C LYS A 23 -8.66 -4.80 1.26
N ARG A 24 -7.76 -5.69 1.68
CA ARG A 24 -6.39 -5.33 2.10
C ARG A 24 -5.60 -4.64 0.99
N ILE A 25 -5.67 -5.14 -0.24
CA ILE A 25 -5.00 -4.50 -1.40
C ILE A 25 -5.53 -3.06 -1.60
N LYS A 26 -6.85 -2.87 -1.56
CA LYS A 26 -7.45 -1.51 -1.63
C LYS A 26 -7.00 -0.60 -0.50
N GLU A 27 -6.87 -1.13 0.73
CA GLU A 27 -6.36 -0.36 1.87
C GLU A 27 -4.91 0.07 1.63
N PHE A 28 -4.05 -0.82 1.11
CA PHE A 28 -2.68 -0.48 0.73
C PHE A 28 -2.63 0.56 -0.41
N GLU A 29 -3.43 0.41 -1.46
CA GLU A 29 -3.54 1.39 -2.54
C GLU A 29 -3.94 2.77 -2.00
N THR A 30 -4.88 2.82 -1.06
CA THR A 30 -5.32 4.07 -0.42
C THR A 30 -4.19 4.70 0.39
N ILE A 31 -3.41 3.90 1.12
CA ILE A 31 -2.25 4.39 1.88
C ILE A 31 -1.16 4.91 0.95
N LEU A 32 -0.87 4.19 -0.14
CA LEU A 32 0.13 4.59 -1.15
C LEU A 32 -0.27 5.90 -1.85
N ASN A 33 -1.55 6.04 -2.21
CA ASN A 33 -2.07 7.30 -2.78
C ASN A 33 -1.92 8.46 -1.80
N ARG A 34 -2.28 8.27 -0.51
CA ARG A 34 -2.08 9.30 0.52
C ARG A 34 -0.61 9.66 0.73
N LEU A 35 0.30 8.69 0.66
CA LEU A 35 1.74 8.94 0.73
C LEU A 35 2.22 9.73 -0.50
N SER A 36 1.70 9.42 -1.69
CA SER A 36 2.02 10.15 -2.92
C SER A 36 1.51 11.59 -2.86
N GLU A 37 0.30 11.83 -2.39
CA GLU A 37 -0.22 13.20 -2.18
C GLU A 37 0.61 13.99 -1.17
N LYS A 38 1.04 13.35 -0.07
CA LYS A 38 1.94 13.96 0.92
C LYS A 38 3.30 14.27 0.29
N GLU A 39 3.85 13.37 -0.52
CA GLU A 39 5.10 13.59 -1.26
C GLU A 39 4.98 14.82 -2.17
N THR A 40 3.91 14.93 -2.95
CA THR A 40 3.65 16.08 -3.82
C THR A 40 3.52 17.38 -3.04
N LYS A 41 2.78 17.37 -1.91
CA LYS A 41 2.64 18.56 -1.05
C LYS A 41 3.97 19.00 -0.44
N VAL A 42 4.79 18.05 0.01
CA VAL A 42 6.12 18.36 0.56
C VAL A 42 7.06 18.88 -0.54
N LEU A 43 7.03 18.31 -1.75
CA LEU A 43 7.79 18.81 -2.90
C LEU A 43 7.37 20.23 -3.31
N MET A 44 6.07 20.49 -3.39
CA MET A 44 5.55 21.82 -3.72
C MET A 44 5.98 22.86 -2.69
N ARG A 45 5.96 22.52 -1.39
CA ARG A 45 6.46 23.40 -0.33
C ARG A 45 7.97 23.58 -0.41
N LEU A 46 8.73 22.51 -0.61
CA LEU A 46 10.18 22.55 -0.75
C LEU A 46 10.62 23.51 -1.87
N ASN A 47 9.93 23.49 -3.01
CA ASN A 47 10.25 24.35 -4.16
C ASN A 47 9.97 25.84 -3.90
N ARG A 48 9.14 26.18 -2.91
CA ARG A 48 8.79 27.55 -2.55
C ARG A 48 9.51 28.02 -1.29
N GLU A 49 10.19 27.11 -0.59
CA GLU A 49 10.88 27.39 0.66
C GLU A 49 12.27 27.96 0.38
N THR A 50 12.60 29.06 1.03
CA THR A 50 13.91 29.72 0.93
C THR A 50 14.76 29.53 2.18
N ASP A 51 14.16 29.11 3.30
CA ASP A 51 14.89 28.88 4.54
C ASP A 51 15.69 27.56 4.50
N PRO A 52 17.03 27.61 4.62
CA PRO A 52 17.88 26.42 4.48
C PRO A 52 17.69 25.37 5.58
N ARG A 53 17.28 25.77 6.80
CA ARG A 53 16.98 24.83 7.89
C ARG A 53 15.70 24.06 7.59
N THR A 54 14.67 24.77 7.17
CA THR A 54 13.36 24.23 6.81
C THR A 54 13.47 23.32 5.58
N ILE A 55 14.24 23.70 4.56
CA ILE A 55 14.55 22.86 3.39
C ILE A 55 15.20 21.53 3.83
N LYS A 56 16.15 21.56 4.78
CA LYS A 56 16.82 20.36 5.28
C LYS A 56 15.86 19.43 6.01
N GLU A 57 14.95 19.98 6.83
CA GLU A 57 13.91 19.20 7.50
C GLU A 57 12.89 18.61 6.52
N MET A 58 12.46 19.38 5.53
CA MET A 58 11.55 18.91 4.49
C MET A 58 12.19 17.81 3.63
N LYS A 59 13.48 17.92 3.28
CA LYS A 59 14.23 16.83 2.60
C LYS A 59 14.28 15.55 3.44
N LYS A 60 14.48 15.65 4.77
CA LYS A 60 14.42 14.50 5.68
C LYS A 60 13.03 13.85 5.67
N LYS A 61 11.97 14.66 5.79
CA LYS A 61 10.57 14.19 5.71
C LYS A 61 10.27 13.49 4.39
N LEU A 62 10.74 14.05 3.28
CA LEU A 62 10.55 13.51 1.94
C LEU A 62 11.26 12.15 1.79
N ARG A 63 12.47 12.02 2.34
CA ARG A 63 13.19 10.73 2.39
C ARG A 63 12.41 9.66 3.18
N LEU A 64 11.89 10.00 4.35
CA LEU A 64 11.05 9.09 5.14
C LEU A 64 9.79 8.64 4.39
N ILE A 65 9.11 9.57 3.71
CA ILE A 65 7.93 9.25 2.90
C ILE A 65 8.29 8.26 1.78
N ARG A 66 9.43 8.46 1.10
CA ARG A 66 9.91 7.55 0.04
C ARG A 66 10.25 6.17 0.57
N VAL A 67 10.97 6.07 1.69
CA VAL A 67 11.28 4.78 2.33
C VAL A 67 9.99 4.04 2.70
N ASN A 68 9.03 4.71 3.33
CA ASN A 68 7.73 4.11 3.67
C ASN A 68 6.93 3.66 2.43
N LYS A 69 7.06 4.40 1.31
CA LYS A 69 6.42 4.04 0.03
C LYS A 69 7.05 2.78 -0.56
N GLU A 70 8.38 2.67 -0.54
CA GLU A 70 9.10 1.47 -0.99
C GLU A 70 8.80 0.25 -0.11
N GLU A 71 8.76 0.42 1.21
CA GLU A 71 8.34 -0.65 2.13
C GLU A 71 6.90 -1.08 1.89
N GLY A 72 5.98 -0.13 1.68
CA GLY A 72 4.60 -0.41 1.33
C GLY A 72 4.46 -1.19 0.00
N ILE A 73 5.25 -0.84 -1.01
CA ILE A 73 5.30 -1.56 -2.29
C ILE A 73 5.83 -3.00 -2.09
N LYS A 74 6.91 -3.18 -1.31
CA LYS A 74 7.45 -4.51 -1.00
C LYS A 74 6.46 -5.39 -0.25
N LEU A 75 5.75 -4.84 0.74
CA LEU A 75 4.70 -5.55 1.48
C LEU A 75 3.54 -5.95 0.55
N CYS A 76 3.11 -5.05 -0.34
CA CYS A 76 2.12 -5.37 -1.37
C CYS A 76 2.57 -6.52 -2.29
N ALA A 77 3.83 -6.50 -2.74
CA ALA A 77 4.38 -7.56 -3.57
C ALA A 77 4.38 -8.91 -2.85
N GLN A 78 4.80 -8.97 -1.57
CA GLN A 78 4.78 -10.19 -0.77
C GLN A 78 3.36 -10.75 -0.57
N VAL A 79 2.36 -9.90 -0.34
CA VAL A 79 0.96 -10.33 -0.20
C VAL A 79 0.42 -10.90 -1.53
N ASN A 80 0.88 -10.37 -2.65
CA ASN A 80 0.50 -10.84 -3.99
C ASN A 80 1.19 -12.18 -4.35
N GLU A 81 2.47 -12.33 -4.02
CA GLU A 81 3.21 -13.58 -4.22
C GLU A 81 2.74 -14.71 -3.30
N GLY A 82 2.39 -14.40 -2.05
CA GLY A 82 1.80 -15.36 -1.12
C GLY A 82 0.39 -15.84 -1.51
N SER A 83 -0.26 -15.22 -2.51
CA SER A 83 -1.52 -15.71 -3.10
C SER A 83 -1.31 -16.63 -4.31
N LYS A 84 -0.06 -16.82 -4.78
CA LYS A 84 0.29 -17.69 -5.91
C LYS A 84 0.87 -19.06 -5.50
N LYS A 85 1.15 -19.29 -4.22
CA LYS A 85 1.49 -20.61 -3.65
C LYS A 85 0.28 -21.21 -2.96
#